data_AF-A0A1F8F467-F1
#
_entry.id   AF-A0A1F8F467-F1
#
_cell.length_a   1.000
_cell.length_b   1.000
_cell.length_c   1.000
_cell.angle_alpha   90.00
_cell.angle_beta   90.00
_cell.angle_gamma   90.00
#
_symmetry.space_group_name_H-M   'P 1'
#
loop_
_entity.id
_entity.type
_entity.pdbx_description
1 polymer ?
#
loop_
_entity_poly.entity_id
_entity_poly.type
_entity_poly.pdbx_seq_one_letter_code
_entity_poly.pdbx_strand_id
1 'polypeptide(L)'
;MIIQGELKPCLTDIPLTAVSPRQAETAPNYLSSYDIALWQKAECDKLGAKKVVLISYYPHYWRAVKTTEKVGLTVLVPPGLEEIYDQNNSQWWAKYKWVNRLYELLARLHSIWKGWI
;
A
#
# COMPACT_ATOMS: atom_id res chain seq x y z
N MET A 1 5.23 -11.58 -8.74
CA MET A 1 4.42 -10.57 -8.01
C MET A 1 5.32 -9.65 -7.18
N ILE A 2 5.03 -8.36 -7.08
CA ILE A 2 5.76 -7.40 -6.23
C ILE A 2 4.88 -7.11 -5.00
N ILE A 3 5.38 -7.35 -3.79
CA ILE A 3 4.58 -7.21 -2.56
C ILE A 3 5.29 -6.38 -1.48
N GLN A 4 4.50 -5.88 -0.52
CA GLN A 4 5.02 -5.34 0.72
C GLN A 4 5.55 -6.47 1.62
N GLY A 5 6.64 -6.23 2.34
CA GLY A 5 7.30 -7.21 3.20
C GLY A 5 6.38 -7.86 4.24
N GLU A 6 5.40 -7.13 4.74
CA GLU A 6 4.42 -7.58 5.74
C GLU A 6 3.57 -8.75 5.24
N LEU A 7 3.38 -8.86 3.92
CA LEU A 7 2.58 -9.91 3.29
C LEU A 7 3.40 -11.17 2.96
N LYS A 8 4.74 -11.11 3.06
CA LYS A 8 5.62 -12.25 2.76
C LYS A 8 5.21 -13.54 3.51
N PRO A 9 4.85 -13.51 4.81
CA PRO A 9 4.45 -14.72 5.53
C PRO A 9 3.11 -15.30 5.06
N CYS A 10 2.25 -14.48 4.45
CA CYS A 10 0.90 -14.89 4.03
C CYS A 10 0.85 -15.46 2.60
N LEU A 11 1.93 -15.29 1.83
CA LEU A 11 1.95 -15.57 0.38
C LEU A 11 3.09 -16.56 0.04
N THR A 12 3.33 -17.55 0.90
CA THR A 12 4.45 -18.51 0.78
C THR A 12 4.41 -19.32 -0.51
N ASP A 13 3.21 -19.58 -1.04
CA ASP A 13 3.00 -20.48 -2.17
C ASP A 13 2.87 -19.74 -3.51
N ILE A 14 3.00 -18.41 -3.50
CA ILE A 14 2.81 -17.58 -4.70
C ILE A 14 4.19 -17.15 -5.25
N PRO A 15 4.45 -17.29 -6.56
CA PRO A 15 5.69 -16.80 -7.17
C PRO A 15 5.93 -15.30 -6.94
N LEU A 16 6.93 -14.98 -6.11
CA LEU A 16 7.33 -13.62 -5.79
C LEU A 16 8.48 -13.17 -6.70
N THR A 17 8.38 -11.95 -7.21
CA THR A 17 9.40 -11.30 -8.04
C THR A 17 10.25 -10.37 -7.18
N ALA A 18 9.60 -9.60 -6.31
CA ALA A 18 10.27 -8.71 -5.37
C ALA A 18 9.41 -8.53 -4.12
N VAL A 19 10.07 -8.29 -2.99
CA VAL A 19 9.45 -8.06 -1.69
C VAL A 19 10.09 -6.82 -1.08
N SER A 20 9.29 -5.83 -0.68
CA SER A 20 9.83 -4.66 -0.01
C SER A 20 10.38 -5.08 1.36
N PRO A 21 11.36 -4.34 1.91
CA PRO A 21 11.69 -4.48 3.32
C PRO A 21 10.44 -4.37 4.20
N ARG A 22 10.39 -5.12 5.30
CA ARG A 22 9.34 -4.92 6.32
C ARG A 22 9.63 -3.64 7.08
N GLN A 23 8.59 -2.93 7.50
CA GLN A 23 8.76 -1.75 8.34
C GLN A 23 9.53 -2.05 9.64
N ALA A 24 9.35 -3.25 10.20
CA ALA A 24 10.11 -3.71 11.38
C ALA A 24 11.62 -3.86 11.11
N GLU A 25 12.02 -4.05 9.85
CA GLU A 25 13.41 -4.20 9.42
C GLU A 25 14.06 -2.84 9.06
N THR A 26 13.26 -1.77 8.91
CA THR A 26 13.71 -0.45 8.44
C THR A 26 13.78 0.62 9.53
N ALA A 27 14.05 0.24 10.79
CA ALA A 27 14.13 1.15 11.95
C ALA A 27 14.78 2.53 11.64
N PRO A 28 14.40 3.64 12.32
CA PRO A 28 13.11 3.97 12.95
C PRO A 28 12.09 4.54 11.94
N ASN A 29 12.36 4.44 10.64
CA ASN A 29 11.62 5.18 9.62
C ASN A 29 10.34 4.43 9.24
N TYR A 30 9.21 5.11 9.43
CA TYR A 30 7.93 4.68 8.88
C TYR A 30 7.99 4.73 7.36
N LEU A 31 7.72 3.61 6.69
CA LEU A 31 7.55 3.60 5.24
C LEU A 31 6.15 4.14 4.92
N SER A 32 6.12 5.33 4.32
CA SER A 32 4.87 5.90 3.84
C SER A 32 4.37 5.17 2.60
N SER A 33 3.09 5.38 2.26
CA SER A 33 2.53 4.89 0.99
C SER A 33 3.36 5.37 -0.22
N TYR A 34 4.01 6.54 -0.11
CA TYR A 34 4.85 7.10 -1.18
C TYR A 34 6.19 6.40 -1.31
N ASP A 35 6.82 6.06 -0.19
CA ASP A 35 8.08 5.29 -0.19
C ASP A 35 7.85 3.90 -0.80
N ILE A 36 6.73 3.26 -0.45
CA ILE A 36 6.33 1.98 -1.04
C ILE A 36 6.07 2.13 -2.54
N ALA A 37 5.37 3.19 -2.97
CA ALA A 37 5.12 3.44 -4.40
C ALA A 37 6.42 3.66 -5.19
N LEU A 38 7.38 4.43 -4.64
CA LEU A 38 8.70 4.64 -5.26
C LEU A 38 9.48 3.32 -5.37
N TRP A 39 9.45 2.49 -4.32
CA TRP A 39 10.08 1.18 -4.36
C TRP A 39 9.44 0.27 -5.43
N GLN A 40 8.11 0.22 -5.48
CA GLN A 40 7.37 -0.52 -6.51
C GLN A 40 7.70 -0.04 -7.92
N LYS A 41 7.81 1.29 -8.12
CA LYS A 41 8.21 1.89 -9.40
C LYS A 41 9.60 1.42 -9.81
N ALA A 42 10.56 1.42 -8.90
CA ALA A 42 11.92 0.96 -9.18
C ALA A 42 11.94 -0.53 -9.60
N GLU A 43 11.15 -1.39 -8.95
CA GLU A 43 11.03 -2.79 -9.36
C GLU A 43 10.30 -2.95 -10.71
N CYS A 44 9.26 -2.16 -10.96
CA CYS A 44 8.56 -2.17 -12.24
C CYS A 44 9.46 -1.70 -13.40
N ASP A 45 10.32 -0.70 -13.17
CA ASP A 45 11.25 -0.18 -14.17
C ASP A 45 12.27 -1.23 -14.63
N LYS A 46 12.79 -2.04 -13.70
CA LYS A 46 13.67 -3.17 -14.04
C LYS A 46 13.01 -4.18 -14.97
N LEU A 47 11.69 -4.30 -14.89
CA LEU A 47 10.88 -5.25 -15.66
C LEU A 47 10.24 -4.61 -16.91
N GLY A 48 10.43 -3.31 -17.14
CA GLY A 48 9.73 -2.57 -18.19
C GLY A 48 8.20 -2.49 -17.99
N ALA A 49 7.72 -2.73 -16.77
CA ALA A 49 6.30 -2.74 -16.44
C ALA A 49 5.79 -1.31 -16.17
N LYS A 50 4.64 -0.96 -16.78
CA LYS A 50 3.97 0.34 -16.56
C LYS A 50 2.60 0.22 -15.89
N LYS A 51 2.04 -0.99 -15.85
CA LYS A 51 0.73 -1.28 -15.26
C LYS A 51 0.93 -2.19 -14.06
N VAL A 52 0.25 -1.88 -12.96
CA VAL A 52 0.29 -2.67 -11.73
C VAL A 52 -1.12 -3.00 -11.27
N VAL A 53 -1.34 -4.24 -10.85
CA VAL A 53 -2.56 -4.60 -10.11
C VAL A 53 -2.31 -4.26 -8.65
N LEU A 54 -3.05 -3.29 -8.12
CA LEU A 54 -2.91 -2.88 -6.72
C LEU A 54 -3.87 -3.69 -5.85
N ILE A 55 -3.31 -4.44 -4.91
CA ILE A 55 -4.07 -5.13 -3.87
C ILE A 55 -3.68 -4.49 -2.54
N SER A 56 -4.62 -3.77 -1.93
CA SER A 56 -4.41 -3.12 -0.65
C SER A 56 -5.71 -3.11 0.16
N TYR A 57 -5.59 -2.81 1.45
CA TYR A 57 -6.73 -2.66 2.34
C TYR A 57 -7.70 -1.59 1.81
N TYR A 58 -8.97 -1.96 1.62
CA TYR A 58 -9.94 -1.14 0.88
C TYR A 58 -10.05 0.33 1.35
N PRO A 59 -10.07 0.63 2.65
CA PRO A 59 -10.12 2.02 3.08
C PRO A 59 -8.89 2.87 2.69
N HIS A 60 -7.72 2.25 2.54
CA HIS A 60 -6.47 2.91 2.14
C HIS A 60 -6.36 3.06 0.63
N TYR A 61 -7.27 2.41 -0.10
CA TYR A 61 -7.12 2.14 -1.52
C TYR A 61 -7.03 3.43 -2.33
N TRP A 62 -7.84 4.44 -2.01
CA TRP A 62 -7.78 5.75 -2.66
C TRP A 62 -6.37 6.37 -2.60
N ARG A 63 -5.77 6.36 -1.41
CA ARG A 63 -4.44 6.93 -1.18
C ARG A 63 -3.40 6.11 -1.91
N ALA A 64 -3.41 4.79 -1.75
CA ALA A 64 -2.48 3.90 -2.43
C ALA A 64 -2.53 4.06 -3.96
N VAL A 65 -3.73 4.09 -4.56
CA VAL A 65 -3.92 4.35 -6.01
C VAL A 65 -3.27 5.67 -6.38
N LYS A 66 -3.62 6.76 -5.69
CA LYS A 66 -3.14 8.10 -6.05
C LYS A 66 -1.62 8.22 -5.94
N THR A 67 -1.06 7.66 -4.88
CA THR A 67 0.38 7.69 -4.65
C THR A 67 1.14 6.83 -5.69
N THR A 68 0.58 5.70 -6.10
CA THR A 68 1.14 4.87 -7.18
C THR A 68 1.01 5.52 -8.56
N GLU A 69 -0.10 6.20 -8.84
CA GLU A 69 -0.27 7.01 -10.05
C GLU A 69 0.73 8.18 -10.08
N LYS A 70 0.97 8.82 -8.94
CA LYS A 70 1.91 9.95 -8.79
C LYS A 70 3.32 9.59 -9.21
N VAL A 71 3.78 8.37 -8.94
CA VAL A 71 5.12 7.89 -9.34
C VAL A 71 5.17 7.36 -10.78
N GLY A 72 4.08 7.49 -11.54
CA GLY A 72 4.04 7.20 -12.98
C GLY A 72 3.64 5.76 -13.34
N LEU A 73 3.03 5.01 -12.41
CA LEU A 73 2.46 3.70 -12.70
C LEU A 73 0.96 3.82 -13.00
N THR A 74 0.47 3.06 -13.97
CA THR A 74 -0.96 2.90 -14.20
C THR A 74 -1.50 1.82 -13.27
N VAL A 75 -2.47 2.16 -12.43
CA VAL A 75 -3.07 1.21 -11.48
C VAL A 75 -4.28 0.53 -12.10
N LEU A 76 -4.29 -0.80 -12.03
CA LEU A 76 -5.42 -1.65 -12.33
C LEU A 76 -6.07 -2.09 -11.01
N VAL A 77 -7.34 -1.76 -10.84
CA VAL A 77 -8.12 -2.05 -9.64
C VAL A 77 -8.94 -3.31 -9.90
N PRO A 78 -8.69 -4.42 -9.18
CA PRO A 78 -9.52 -5.61 -9.32
C PRO A 78 -10.95 -5.31 -8.82
N PRO A 79 -11.99 -5.78 -9.54
CA PRO A 79 -13.36 -5.66 -9.06
C PRO A 79 -13.59 -6.54 -7.82
N GLY A 80 -14.57 -6.17 -6.99
CA GLY A 80 -15.00 -6.99 -5.85
C GLY A 80 -14.17 -6.83 -4.57
N LEU A 81 -13.41 -5.75 -4.42
CA LEU A 81 -12.76 -5.43 -3.15
C LEU A 81 -13.80 -5.00 -2.10
N GLU A 82 -13.81 -5.67 -0.96
CA GLU A 82 -14.73 -5.41 0.15
C GLU A 82 -14.07 -4.59 1.27
N GLU A 83 -14.89 -3.78 1.93
CA GLU A 83 -14.49 -3.03 3.11
C GLU A 83 -14.55 -3.95 4.34
N ILE A 84 -13.40 -4.52 4.74
CA ILE A 84 -13.29 -5.45 5.86
C ILE A 84 -12.79 -4.74 7.12
N TYR A 85 -13.28 -5.10 8.29
CA TYR A 85 -12.76 -4.64 9.58
C TYR A 85 -12.57 -5.83 10.50
N ASP A 86 -11.37 -5.97 11.07
CA ASP A 86 -11.01 -7.09 11.93
C ASP A 86 -10.72 -6.61 13.34
N GLN A 87 -11.49 -7.08 14.32
CA GLN A 87 -11.32 -6.76 15.73
C GLN A 87 -10.00 -7.31 16.30
N ASN A 88 -9.46 -8.37 15.69
CA ASN A 88 -8.18 -8.98 16.06
C ASN A 88 -6.99 -8.30 15.40
N ASN A 89 -7.20 -7.29 14.55
CA ASN A 89 -6.11 -6.58 13.88
C ASN A 89 -5.18 -5.91 14.91
N SER A 90 -3.87 -6.00 14.73
CA SER A 90 -2.90 -5.34 15.61
C SER A 90 -2.97 -3.81 15.52
N GLN A 91 -3.44 -3.28 14.39
CA GLN A 91 -3.59 -1.86 14.14
C GLN A 91 -4.98 -1.39 14.56
N TRP A 92 -5.03 -0.60 15.65
CA TRP A 92 -6.27 -0.09 16.24
C TRP A 92 -7.18 0.62 15.21
N TRP A 93 -6.58 1.33 14.26
CA TRP A 93 -7.30 2.07 13.23
C TRP A 93 -7.94 1.17 12.15
N ALA A 94 -7.58 -0.11 12.08
CA ALA A 94 -8.17 -1.10 11.18
C ALA A 94 -9.30 -1.93 11.84
N LYS A 95 -9.55 -1.71 13.14
CA LYS A 95 -10.60 -2.45 13.88
C LYS A 95 -11.99 -1.88 13.67
N TYR A 96 -12.09 -0.56 13.49
CA TYR A 96 -13.37 0.14 13.49
C TYR A 96 -13.49 1.10 12.31
N LYS A 97 -14.65 1.07 11.64
CA LYS A 97 -14.95 1.86 10.45
C LYS A 97 -14.76 3.36 10.63
N TRP A 98 -15.32 3.93 11.69
CA TRP A 98 -15.27 5.37 11.92
C TRP A 98 -13.87 5.86 12.29
N VAL A 99 -13.15 5.05 13.07
CA VAL A 99 -11.75 5.31 13.41
C VAL A 99 -10.90 5.32 12.14
N ASN A 100 -11.09 4.32 11.29
CA ASN A 100 -10.37 4.24 10.03
C ASN A 100 -10.62 5.45 9.13
N ARG A 101 -11.89 5.86 8.98
CA ARG A 101 -12.27 7.02 8.17
C ARG A 101 -11.57 8.30 8.64
N LEU A 102 -11.49 8.51 9.96
CA LEU A 102 -10.78 9.65 10.53
C LEU A 102 -9.28 9.57 10.25
N TYR A 103 -8.68 8.39 10.49
CA TYR A 103 -7.27 8.15 10.22
C TYR A 103 -6.93 8.40 8.74
N GLU A 104 -7.72 7.86 7.82
CA GLU A 104 -7.55 8.04 6.38
C GLU A 104 -7.74 9.50 5.96
N LEU A 105 -8.70 10.23 6.52
CA LEU A 105 -8.85 11.65 6.24
C LEU A 105 -7.56 12.43 6.58
N LEU A 106 -7.01 12.20 7.78
CA LEU A 106 -5.77 12.85 8.21
C LEU A 106 -4.59 12.44 7.34
N ALA A 107 -4.48 11.15 7.00
CA ALA A 107 -3.43 10.64 6.14
C ALA A 107 -3.48 11.21 4.72
N ARG A 108 -4.69 11.42 4.16
CA ARG A 108 -4.89 12.05 2.86
C ARG A 108 -4.47 13.52 2.89
N LEU A 109 -4.91 14.27 3.90
CA LEU A 109 -4.50 15.67 4.08
C LEU A 109 -2.98 15.81 4.20
N HIS A 110 -2.34 14.95 5.00
CA HIS A 110 -0.88 14.91 5.12
C HIS A 110 -0.20 14.60 3.77
N SER A 111 -0.74 13.64 3.00
CA SER A 111 -0.18 13.25 1.70
C SER A 111 -0.31 14.37 0.66
N ILE A 112 -1.43 15.10 0.64
CA ILE A 112 -1.62 16.29 -0.19
C ILE A 112 -0.62 17.38 0.20
N TRP A 113 -0.48 17.67 1.49
CA TRP A 113 0.47 18.67 1.97
C TRP A 113 1.93 18.35 1.59
N LYS A 114 2.30 17.07 1.60
CA LYS A 114 3.62 16.61 1.16
C LYS A 114 3.79 16.52 -0.36
N GLY A 115 2.72 16.68 -1.14
CA GLY A 115 2.74 16.51 -2.60
C GLY A 115 2.93 15.04 -3.05
N TRP A 116 2.64 14.08 -2.17
CA TRP A 116 2.73 12.63 -2.45
C TRP A 116 1.54 12.10 -3.24
N ILE A 117 0.49 12.91 -3.36
CA ILE A 117 -0.71 12.69 -4.17
C ILE A 117 -0.91 13.94 -5.01
#